data_AF-W1YQQ1-F1
#
_entry.id   AF-W1YQQ1-F1
#
_cell.length_a   1.000
_cell.length_b   1.000
_cell.length_c   1.000
_cell.angle_alpha   90.00
_cell.angle_beta   90.00
_cell.angle_gamma   90.00
#
_symmetry.space_group_name_H-M   'P 1'
#
loop_
_entity.id
_entity.type
_entity.pdbx_description
1 polymer ?
#
loop_
_entity_poly.entity_id
_entity_poly.type
_entity_poly.pdbx_seq_one_letter_code
_entity_poly.pdbx_strand_id
1 'polypeptide(L)' 'MATELLENTIATLKVLRTSDQGAFLDGQTGNTNDDILLHKDQQTSPVAIGDEVEVFLYRDPKG' A
#
# COMPACT_ATOMS: atom_id res chain seq x y z
N MET A 1 -10.16 -12.60 10.00
CA MET A 1 -10.06 -13.15 8.65
C MET A 1 -9.22 -12.17 7.87
N ALA A 2 -8.04 -12.57 7.39
CA ALA A 2 -7.26 -11.72 6.50
C ALA A 2 -8.05 -11.64 5.18
N THR A 3 -8.43 -10.43 4.77
CA THR A 3 -9.00 -10.22 3.44
C THR A 3 -7.85 -10.35 2.46
N GLU A 4 -7.95 -11.31 1.55
CA GLU A 4 -6.96 -11.48 0.51
C GLU A 4 -7.05 -10.30 -0.47
N LEU A 5 -5.96 -9.54 -0.60
CA LEU A 5 -5.90 -8.42 -1.52
C LEU A 5 -5.82 -8.96 -2.95
N LEU A 6 -6.80 -8.60 -3.78
CA LEU A 6 -6.87 -9.03 -5.16
C LEU A 6 -6.13 -8.06 -6.09
N GLU A 7 -5.33 -8.60 -6.99
CA GLU A 7 -4.64 -7.86 -8.03
C GLU A 7 -5.64 -7.19 -8.98
N ASN A 8 -5.28 -6.02 -9.52
CA ASN A 8 -6.11 -5.23 -10.43
C ASN A 8 -7.44 -4.75 -9.82
N THR A 9 -7.46 -4.56 -8.49
CA THR A 9 -8.61 -4.00 -7.76
C THR A 9 -8.23 -2.71 -7.04
N ILE A 10 -9.25 -1.92 -6.71
CA ILE A 10 -9.11 -0.76 -5.83
C ILE A 10 -9.27 -1.24 -4.39
N ALA A 11 -8.34 -0.85 -3.53
CA ALA A 11 -8.36 -1.17 -2.11
C ALA A 11 -8.04 0.08 -1.28
N THR A 12 -8.72 0.21 -0.14
CA THR A 12 -8.39 1.23 0.86
C THR A 12 -7.48 0.60 1.90
N LEU A 13 -6.24 1.09 1.98
CA LEU A 13 -5.21 0.55 2.86
C LEU A 13 -4.69 1.61 3.83
N LYS A 14 -4.35 1.15 5.03
CA LYS A 14 -3.81 2.02 6.08
C LYS A 14 -2.31 2.21 5.89
N VAL A 15 -1.85 3.44 6.07
CA VAL A 15 -0.43 3.79 6.03
C VAL A 15 0.22 3.40 7.35
N LEU A 16 1.14 2.45 7.31
CA LEU A 16 1.85 1.96 8.51
C LEU A 16 3.14 2.74 8.78
N ARG A 17 3.85 3.14 7.71
CA ARG A 17 5.15 3.83 7.80
C ARG A 17 5.41 4.64 6.53
N THR A 18 6.22 5.68 6.66
CA THR A 18 6.68 6.52 5.54
C THR A 18 8.20 6.52 5.48
N SER A 19 8.76 6.60 4.28
CA SER A 19 10.19 6.73 4.01
C SER A 19 10.43 7.76 2.90
N ASP A 20 11.69 8.02 2.59
CA ASP A 20 12.07 8.89 1.47
C ASP A 20 11.54 8.40 0.12
N GLN A 21 11.29 7.09 -0.02
CA GLN A 21 10.80 6.47 -1.25
C GLN A 21 9.26 6.54 -1.39
N GLY A 22 8.52 6.68 -0.27
CA GLY A 22 7.07 6.67 -0.29
C GLY A 22 6.42 6.21 1.01
N ALA A 23 5.18 5.75 0.92
CA ALA A 23 4.40 5.25 2.03
C ALA A 23 4.23 3.72 1.93
N PHE A 24 4.38 3.01 3.03
CA PHE A 24 4.10 1.57 3.08
C PHE A 24 2.72 1.36 3.69
N LEU A 25 1.91 0.62 2.95
CA LEU A 25 0.52 0.34 3.25
C LEU A 25 0.38 -1.08 3.80
N ASP A 26 -0.57 -1.24 4.73
CA ASP A 26 -0.88 -2.53 5.34
C ASP A 26 -1.36 -3.53 4.29
N GLY A 27 -0.54 -4.57 4.02
CA GLY A 27 -0.88 -5.66 3.10
C GLY A 27 -1.95 -6.61 3.63
N GLN A 28 -2.47 -6.41 4.84
CA GLN A 28 -3.51 -7.20 5.50
C GLN A 28 -3.16 -8.70 5.70
N THR A 29 -1.91 -9.09 5.50
CA THR A 29 -1.41 -10.45 5.72
C THR A 29 -0.93 -10.69 7.16
N GLY A 30 -0.79 -9.61 7.95
CA GLY A 30 -0.16 -9.66 9.27
C GLY A 30 1.37 -9.80 9.22
N ASN A 31 1.98 -9.72 8.03
CA ASN A 31 3.41 -9.79 7.81
C ASN A 31 3.91 -8.50 7.14
N THR A 32 4.79 -7.76 7.84
CA THR A 32 5.31 -6.46 7.36
C THR A 32 6.28 -6.57 6.19
N ASN A 33 6.73 -7.78 5.84
CA ASN A 33 7.51 -8.01 4.62
C ASN A 33 6.64 -7.93 3.36
N ASP A 34 5.33 -8.06 3.50
CA ASP A 34 4.37 -8.01 2.39
C ASP A 34 3.65 -6.65 2.32
N ASP A 35 4.16 -5.64 3.05
CA ASP A 35 3.64 -4.28 2.98
C ASP A 35 3.76 -3.73 1.56
N ILE A 36 2.74 -3.00 1.13
CA ILE A 36 2.64 -2.48 -0.23
C ILE A 36 3.26 -1.10 -0.28
N LEU A 37 4.26 -0.89 -1.13
CA LEU A 37 4.89 0.42 -1.31
C LEU A 37 4.08 1.29 -2.29
N LEU A 38 3.53 2.39 -1.78
CA LEU A 38 3.03 3.51 -2.58
C LEU A 38 4.17 4.53 -2.80
N HIS A 39 4.79 4.47 -3.98
CA HIS A 39 5.92 5.33 -4.33
C HIS A 39 5.52 6.81 -4.27
N LYS A 40 6.44 7.67 -3.81
CA LYS A 40 6.17 9.12 -3.68
C LYS A 40 5.68 9.77 -4.97
N ASP A 41 6.20 9.33 -6.12
CA ASP A 41 5.82 9.85 -7.44
C ASP A 41 4.41 9.43 -7.89
N GLN A 42 3.81 8.42 -7.24
CA GLN A 42 2.46 7.95 -7.52
C GLN A 42 1.42 8.58 -6.57
N GLN A 43 1.86 9.37 -5.58
CA GLN A 43 0.98 10.01 -4.63
C GLN A 43 0.34 11.26 -5.26
N THR A 44 -0.99 11.30 -5.26
CA THR A 44 -1.76 12.46 -5.75
C THR A 44 -1.99 13.53 -4.68
N SER A 45 -1.74 13.19 -3.41
CA SER A 45 -1.83 14.06 -2.24
C SER A 45 -0.77 13.68 -1.21
N PRO A 46 -0.44 14.57 -0.26
CA PRO A 46 0.37 14.20 0.90
C PRO A 46 -0.28 13.04 1.66
N VAL A 47 0.54 12.11 2.12
CA VAL A 47 0.11 10.91 2.85
C VAL A 47 0.86 10.84 4.19
N ALA A 48 0.15 10.62 5.29
CA ALA A 48 0.72 10.51 6.62
C ALA A 48 0.48 9.13 7.25
N ILE A 49 1.30 8.79 8.25
CA ILE A 49 1.13 7.54 9.02
C ILE A 49 -0.23 7.57 9.73
N GLY A 50 -0.99 6.49 9.56
CA GLY A 50 -2.33 6.35 10.13
C GLY A 50 -3.46 6.70 9.15
N ASP A 51 -3.17 7.35 8.03
CA ASP A 51 -4.17 7.64 7.00
C ASP A 51 -4.66 6.37 6.31
N GLU A 52 -5.89 6.42 5.82
CA GLU A 52 -6.45 5.43 4.90
C GLU A 52 -6.40 6.00 3.49
N VAL A 53 -5.73 5.30 2.59
CA VAL A 53 -5.56 5.71 1.20
C VAL A 53 -6.20 4.70 0.25
N GLU A 54 -6.97 5.20 -0.71
CA GLU A 54 -7.51 4.42 -1.80
C GLU A 54 -6.44 4.24 -2.89
N VAL A 55 -6.06 3.01 -3.17
CA VAL A 55 -5.00 2.66 -4.12
C VAL A 55 -5.45 1.59 -5.11
N PHE A 56 -4.86 1.60 -6.30
CA PHE A 56 -5.00 0.53 -7.27
C PHE A 56 -3.87 -0.48 -7.11
N LEU A 57 -4.21 -1.74 -6.87
CA LEU A 57 -3.24 -2.81 -6.65
C LEU A 57 -2.79 -3.42 -7.99
N TYR A 58 -1.49 -3.47 -8.22
CA TYR A 58 -0.90 -4.18 -9.36
C TYR A 58 0.28 -5.04 -8.90
N ARG A 59 0.47 -6.20 -9.53
CA ARG A 59 1.67 -7.02 -9.37
C ARG A 59 2.70 -6.55 -10.39
N ASP A 60 3.91 -6.21 -9.94
CA ASP A 60 5.01 -5.94 -10.86
C ASP A 60 5.33 -7.23 -11.63
N PRO A 61 5.26 -7.23 -12.98
CA PRO A 61 5.58 -8.41 -13.79
C PRO A 61 7.04 -8.88 -13.66
N LYS A 62 7.90 -8.09 -13.01
CA LYS A 62 9.30 -8.45 -12.72
C LYS A 62 9.52 -9.11 -11.35
N GLY A 63 8.45 -9.32 -10.57
CA GLY A 63 8.47 -10.03 -9.29
C GLY A 63 8.48 -11.53 -9.41
#